data_AF-A0A4Y3VU90-F1
#
_entry.id   AF-A0A4Y3VU90-F1
#
_cell.length_a   1.000
_cell.length_b   1.000
_cell.length_c   1.000
_cell.angle_alpha   90.00
_cell.angle_beta   90.00
_cell.angle_gamma   90.00
#
_symmetry.space_group_name_H-M   'P 1'
#
loop_
_entity.id
_entity.type
_entity.pdbx_description
1 polymer ?
#
loop_
_entity_poly.entity_id
_entity_poly.type
_entity_poly.pdbx_seq_one_letter_code
_entity_poly.pdbx_strand_id
1 'polypeptide(L)' 'MTGPDVTESPNRHAISVHAYYPPLPRIRRYSRAGSVLRLEQVERPEDWQ' A
#
# COMPACT_ATOMS: atom_id res chain seq x y z
N MET A 1 0.67 -13.44 13.16
CA MET A 1 -0.44 -13.97 12.36
C MET A 1 -1.42 -12.83 12.12
N THR A 2 -1.12 -11.97 11.15
CA THR A 2 -1.97 -10.81 10.81
C THR A 2 -3.02 -11.33 9.84
N GLY A 3 -4.29 -11.33 10.25
CA GLY A 3 -5.38 -11.64 9.32
C GLY A 3 -5.37 -10.67 8.13
N PRO A 4 -5.89 -11.06 6.96
CA PRO A 4 -5.95 -10.15 5.82
C PRO A 4 -6.71 -8.89 6.23
N ASP A 5 -6.20 -7.73 5.81
CA ASP A 5 -6.89 -6.45 5.93
C ASP A 5 -8.21 -6.57 5.16
N VAL A 6 -9.31 -6.79 5.88
CA VAL A 6 -10.64 -6.98 5.26
C VAL A 6 -11.18 -5.60 4.97
N THR A 7 -11.42 -5.31 3.70
CA THR A 7 -12.19 -4.13 3.30
C THR A 7 -13.53 -4.13 4.02
N GLU A 8 -13.96 -2.99 4.55
CA GLU A 8 -15.18 -2.81 5.38
C GLU A 8 -16.41 -3.57 4.86
N SER A 9 -16.55 -3.69 3.53
CA SER A 9 -17.54 -4.52 2.86
C SER A 9 -16.90 -5.76 2.23
N PRO A 10 -16.87 -6.94 2.89
CA PRO A 10 -16.18 -8.14 2.39
C PRO A 10 -16.79 -8.72 1.10
N ASN A 11 -18.06 -8.40 0.81
CA ASN A 11 -18.78 -8.90 -0.35
C ASN A 11 -18.98 -7.85 -1.45
N ARG A 12 -18.31 -6.69 -1.37
CA ARG A 12 -18.39 -5.63 -2.37
C ARG A 12 -17.00 -5.12 -2.71
N HIS A 13 -16.79 -4.84 -3.99
CA HIS A 13 -15.55 -4.23 -4.45
C HIS A 13 -15.45 -2.80 -3.89
N ALA A 14 -14.32 -2.48 -3.26
CA ALA A 14 -13.98 -1.12 -2.87
C ALA A 14 -13.02 -0.53 -3.92
N ILE A 15 -13.37 0.64 -4.46
CA ILE A 15 -12.57 1.37 -5.44
C ILE A 15 -12.30 2.76 -4.90
N SER A 16 -11.05 3.22 -4.98
CA SER A 16 -10.65 4.59 -4.65
C SER A 16 -9.78 5.14 -5.77
N VAL A 17 -9.98 6.42 -6.10
CA VAL A 17 -9.17 7.13 -7.11
C VAL A 17 -8.33 8.18 -6.38
N HIS A 18 -7.03 8.14 -6.60
CA HIS A 18 -6.08 9.09 -6.02
C HIS A 18 -5.34 9.80 -7.15
N ALA A 19 -5.30 11.13 -7.10
CA ALA A 19 -4.61 11.96 -8.08
C ALA A 19 -3.48 12.73 -7.38
N TYR A 20 -2.29 12.72 -7.99
CA TYR A 20 -1.10 13.35 -7.42
C TYR A 20 -0.43 14.26 -8.45
N TYR A 21 -0.16 15.50 -8.03
CA TYR A 21 0.63 16.46 -8.81
C TYR A 21 1.55 17.27 -7.88
N PRO A 22 2.89 17.30 -8.10
CA PRO A 22 3.65 16.56 -9.13
C PRO A 22 3.52 15.03 -8.96
N PRO A 23 3.92 14.21 -9.97
CA PRO A 23 3.76 12.75 -9.91
C PRO A 23 4.43 12.16 -8.67
N LEU A 24 3.88 11.04 -8.20
CA LEU A 24 4.33 10.43 -6.96
C LEU A 24 5.82 10.08 -7.03
N PRO A 25 6.59 10.43 -5.98
CA PRO A 25 7.92 9.88 -5.81
C PRO A 25 7.82 8.38 -5.52
N ARG A 26 8.97 7.71 -5.45
CA ARG A 26 9.05 6.27 -5.14
C ARG A 26 8.33 5.96 -3.82
N ILE A 27 7.37 5.03 -3.86
CA ILE A 27 6.67 4.56 -2.65
C ILE A 27 7.55 3.55 -1.93
N ARG A 28 7.61 3.64 -0.60
CA ARG A 28 8.37 2.73 0.25
C ARG A 28 7.41 1.88 1.05
N ARG A 29 7.42 0.58 0.82
CA ARG A 29 6.62 -0.40 1.56
C ARG A 29 7.41 -0.89 2.75
N TYR A 30 6.82 -0.77 3.95
CA TYR A 30 7.42 -1.23 5.18
C TYR A 30 6.62 -2.40 5.76
N SER A 31 7.33 -3.40 6.29
CA SER A 31 6.74 -4.37 7.20
C SER A 31 6.94 -3.90 8.64
N ARG A 32 6.02 -4.27 9.54
CA ARG A 32 6.13 -3.98 10.97
C ARG A 32 6.30 -5.27 11.76
N ALA A 33 7.39 -5.37 12.51
CA ALA A 33 7.63 -6.43 13.48
C ALA A 33 7.79 -5.81 14.88
N GLY A 34 6.73 -5.88 15.69
CA GLY A 34 6.66 -5.20 16.98
C GLY A 34 6.78 -3.66 16.81
N SER A 35 7.87 -3.10 17.33
CA SER A 35 8.17 -1.66 17.24
C SER A 35 9.14 -1.30 16.11
N VAL A 36 9.56 -2.27 15.29
CA VAL A 36 10.52 -2.05 14.20
C VAL A 36 9.79 -2.00 12.86
N LEU A 37 10.10 -0.97 12.06
CA LEU A 37 9.70 -0.87 10.66
C LEU A 37 10.88 -1.27 9.77
N ARG A 38 10.68 -2.30 8.93
CA ARG A 38 11.68 -2.76 7.97
C ARG A 38 11.24 -2.37 6.57
N LEU A 39 12.15 -1.76 5.80
CA LEU A 39 11.89 -1.46 4.39
C LEU A 39 11.91 -2.77 3.60
N GLU A 40 10.78 -3.14 3.02
CA GLU A 40 10.64 -4.35 2.21
C GLU A 40 10.80 -4.05 0.73
N GLN A 41 10.19 -2.97 0.24
CA GLN A 41 10.17 -2.66 -1.18
C GLN A 41 10.14 -1.15 -1.42
N VAL A 42 10.73 -0.76 -2.55
CA VAL A 42 10.63 0.60 -3.07
C VAL A 42 9.98 0.51 -4.44
N GLU A 43 8.68 0.79 -4.49
CA GLU A 43 7.87 0.79 -5.70
C GLU A 43 8.08 2.11 -6.45
N ARG A 44 8.16 2.02 -7.77
CA ARG A 44 8.13 3.18 -8.66
C ARG A 44 6.74 3.29 -9.28
N PRO A 45 6.33 4.49 -9.74
CA PRO A 45 5.05 4.65 -10.42
C PRO A 45 4.84 3.69 -11.61
N GLU A 46 5.92 3.28 -12.28
CA GLU A 46 5.85 2.32 -13.40
C GLU A 46 5.49 0.89 -12.97
N ASP A 47 5.65 0.54 -11.69
CA ASP A 47 5.35 -0.79 -11.15
C ASP A 47 3.84 -1.00 -10.90
N TRP A 48 3.00 0.04 -11.01
CA TRP A 48 1.55 -0.01 -10.70
C TRP A 48 0.63 -0.29 -11.90
N GLN A 49 1.21 -0.70 -13.03
CA GLN A 49 0.46 -0.96 -14.26
C GLN A 49 -0.38 -2.24 -14.20
#